data_AF-A0A7J8QQ26-F1
#
_entry.id   AF-A0A7J8QQ26-F1
#
_cell.length_a   1.000
_cell.length_b   1.000
_cell.length_c   1.000
_cell.angle_alpha   90.00
_cell.angle_beta   90.00
_cell.angle_gamma   90.00
#
_symmetry.space_group_name_H-M   'P 1'
#
loop_
_entity.id
_entity.type
_entity.pdbx_description
1 polymer ?
#
loop_
_entity_poly.entity_id
_entity_poly.type
_entity_poly.pdbx_seq_one_letter_code
_entity_poly.pdbx_strand_id
1 'polypeptide(L)' 'MIGRNKSRTYWRVLKIDRLDPSELNIREDSTIYTESECSELLRRVHEGNISTGGLKFVTTCYGIV' A
#
# COMPACT_ATOMS: atom_id res chain seq x y z
N MET A 1 -0.18 2.53 0.70
CA MET A 1 1.24 2.61 1.10
C MET A 1 1.65 1.29 1.71
N ILE A 2 2.94 0.94 1.62
CA ILE A 2 3.48 -0.30 2.18
C ILE A 2 4.52 0.07 3.25
N GLY A 3 4.27 -0.35 4.48
CA GLY A 3 5.18 -0.20 5.61
C GLY A 3 5.93 -1.50 5.87
N ARG A 4 7.18 -1.40 6.31
CA ARG A 4 7.96 -2.57 6.75
C ARG A 4 8.86 -2.24 7.92
N ASN A 5 9.21 -3.25 8.69
CA ASN A 5 10.21 -3.12 9.75
C ASN A 5 11.65 -3.18 9.21
N LYS A 6 12.63 -2.84 10.05
CA LYS A 6 14.06 -2.81 9.67
C LYS A 6 14.58 -4.18 9.19
N SER A 7 14.12 -5.27 9.77
CA SER A 7 14.50 -6.64 9.38
C SER A 7 13.76 -7.16 8.15
N ARG A 8 12.83 -6.39 7.55
CA ARG A 8 12.00 -6.78 6.40
C ARG A 8 11.18 -8.06 6.61
N THR A 9 10.89 -8.40 7.86
CA THR A 9 10.11 -9.60 8.22
C THR A 9 8.61 -9.31 8.30
N TYR A 10 8.23 -8.06 8.56
CA TYR A 10 6.84 -7.66 8.70
C TYR A 10 6.51 -6.58 7.70
N TRP A 11 5.51 -6.85 6.87
CA TRP A 11 4.98 -5.91 5.89
C TRP A 11 3.52 -5.60 6.24
N ARG A 12 3.18 -4.31 6.22
CA ARG A 12 1.81 -3.83 6.50
C ARG A 12 1.35 -2.90 5.38
N VAL A 13 0.05 -2.89 5.15
CA VAL A 13 -0.58 -2.09 4.11
C VAL A 13 -1.39 -0.99 4.77
N LEU A 14 -1.19 0.25 4.33
CA LEU A 14 -2.01 1.38 4.73
C LEU A 14 -2.81 1.84 3.51
N LYS A 15 -4.13 1.79 3.60
CA LYS A 15 -5.04 2.33 2.59
C LYS A 15 -5.28 3.80 2.88
N ILE A 16 -5.10 4.63 1.87
CA ILE A 16 -5.48 6.04 1.88
C ILE A 16 -6.52 6.22 0.79
N ASP A 17 -7.69 6.67 1.18
CA ASP A 17 -8.80 6.97 0.29
C ASP A 17 -9.03 8.49 0.27
N ARG A 18 -9.11 9.03 -0.94
CA ARG A 18 -9.33 10.46 -1.24
C ARG A 18 -10.38 10.63 -2.33
N LEU A 19 -11.36 9.73 -2.37
CA LEU A 19 -12.48 9.84 -3.30
C LEU A 19 -13.22 11.17 -3.12
N ASP A 20 -13.42 11.60 -1.87
CA ASP A 20 -13.88 12.94 -1.54
C ASP A 20 -12.67 13.86 -1.30
N PRO A 21 -12.54 15.00 -2.00
CA PRO A 21 -11.46 15.96 -1.76
C PRO A 21 -11.46 16.57 -0.34
N SER A 22 -12.61 16.55 0.33
CA SER A 22 -12.85 17.15 1.65
C SER A 22 -12.58 16.17 2.79
N GLU A 23 -12.50 14.87 2.50
CA GLU A 23 -12.28 13.83 3.51
C GLU A 23 -11.06 12.98 3.20
N LEU A 24 -10.21 12.84 4.22
CA LEU A 24 -9.06 11.94 4.17
C LEU A 24 -9.37 10.68 4.99
N ASN A 25 -9.62 9.58 4.31
CA ASN A 25 -9.92 8.30 4.94
C ASN A 25 -8.67 7.42 4.97
N ILE A 26 -8.10 7.21 6.15
CA ILE A 26 -6.91 6.38 6.34
C ILE A 26 -7.30 5.13 7.13
N ARG A 27 -6.96 3.95 6.61
CA ARG A 27 -7.21 2.66 7.28
C ARG A 27 -5.99 1.77 7.19
N GLU A 28 -5.52 1.32 8.34
CA GLU A 28 -4.44 0.32 8.43
C GLU A 28 -5.03 -1.08 8.30
N ASP A 29 -4.37 -1.92 7.50
CA ASP A 29 -4.67 -3.35 7.47
C ASP A 29 -4.10 -4.04 8.73
N SER A 30 -4.96 -4.79 9.44
CA SER A 30 -4.54 -5.58 10.60
C SER A 30 -3.66 -6.77 10.22
N THR A 31 -3.66 -7.17 8.94
CA THR A 31 -2.91 -8.32 8.43
C THR A 31 -1.42 -8.00 8.33
N ILE A 32 -0.59 -8.89 8.86
CA ILE A 32 0.86 -8.86 8.68
C ILE A 32 1.19 -9.77 7.49
N TYR A 33 1.83 -9.20 6.48
CA TYR A 33 2.23 -9.90 5.27
C TYR A 33 3.72 -10.26 5.31
N THR A 34 4.06 -11.35 4.63
CA THR A 34 5.42 -11.62 4.16
C THR A 34 5.75 -10.77 2.92
N GLU A 35 7.02 -10.71 2.53
CA GLU A 35 7.44 -9.99 1.33
C GLU A 35 6.76 -10.53 0.06
N SER A 36 6.64 -11.86 -0.06
CA SER A 36 6.03 -12.53 -1.20
C SER A 36 4.53 -12.25 -1.29
N GLU A 37 3.81 -12.35 -0.16
CA GLU A 37 2.38 -12.04 -0.13
C GLU A 37 2.11 -10.57 -0.43
N CYS A 38 2.95 -9.67 0.07
CA CYS A 38 2.84 -8.25 -0.22
C CYS A 38 3.09 -7.98 -1.71
N SER A 39 4.08 -8.62 -2.31
CA SER A 39 4.38 -8.51 -3.74
C SER A 39 3.22 -9.01 -4.61
N GLU A 40 2.63 -10.14 -4.24
CA GLU A 40 1.46 -10.70 -4.92
C GLU A 40 0.23 -9.81 -4.77
N LEU A 41 -0.01 -9.24 -3.58
CA LEU A 41 -1.08 -8.27 -3.35
C LEU A 41 -0.92 -7.05 -4.25
N LEU A 42 0.28 -6.47 -4.30
CA LEU A 42 0.57 -5.31 -5.17
C LEU A 42 0.36 -5.65 -6.65
N ARG A 43 0.73 -6.86 -7.08
CA ARG A 43 0.51 -7.34 -8.45
C ARG A 43 -0.98 -7.38 -8.79
N ARG A 44 -1.81 -8.00 -7.93
CA ARG A 44 -3.27 -8.07 -8.15
C ARG A 44 -3.91 -6.68 -8.20
N VAL A 45 -3.49 -5.78 -7.32
CA VAL A 45 -3.96 -4.39 -7.31
C VAL A 45 -3.53 -3.66 -8.58
N HIS A 46 -2.30 -3.87 -9.05
CA HIS A 46 -1.84 -3.30 -10.31
C HIS A 46 -2.69 -3.78 -11.48
N GLU A 47 -2.88 -5.10 -11.59
CA GLU A 47 -3.67 -5.75 -12.65
C GLU A 47 -5.12 -5.27 -12.66
N GLY A 48 -5.78 -5.21 -11.50
CA GLY A 48 -7.14 -4.72 -11.37
C GLY A 48 -7.32 -3.24 -11.75
N ASN A 49 -6.25 -2.46 -11.75
CA ASN A 49 -6.25 -1.04 -12.11
C ASN A 49 -5.60 -0.75 -13.46
N ILE A 50 -5.28 -1.77 -14.28
CA ILE A 50 -4.59 -1.56 -15.57
C ILE A 50 -5.31 -0.53 -16.46
N SER A 51 -6.64 -0.53 -16.47
CA SER A 51 -7.45 0.41 -17.25
C SER A 51 -7.25 1.89 -16.86
N THR A 52 -6.85 2.17 -15.62
CA THR A 52 -6.56 3.52 -15.11
C THR A 52 -5.06 3.81 -15.01
N GLY A 53 -4.22 2.94 -15.60
CA GLY A 53 -2.77 3.07 -15.61
C GLY A 53 -2.05 2.29 -14.50
N GLY A 54 -2.76 1.42 -13.79
CA GLY A 54 -2.23 0.47 -12.82
C GLY A 54 -1.71 1.13 -11.54
N LEU A 55 -1.05 0.29 -10.72
CA LEU A 55 -0.32 0.76 -9.56
C LEU A 55 1.02 1.37 -9.98
N LYS A 56 1.34 2.57 -9.48
CA LYS A 56 2.62 3.27 -9.74
C LYS A 56 3.39 3.52 -8.46
N PHE A 57 4.70 3.30 -8.52
CA PHE A 57 5.61 3.71 -7.46
C PHE A 57 5.80 5.23 -7.52
N VAL A 58 5.60 5.90 -6.39
CA VAL A 58 5.75 7.36 -6.28
C VAL A 58 7.04 7.71 -5.55
N THR A 59 7.25 7.16 -4.35
CA THR A 59 8.41 7.47 -3.53
C THR A 59 8.62 6.46 -2.41
N THR A 60 9.81 6.47 -1.82
CA THR A 60 10.14 5.81 -0.55
C THR A 60 10.31 6.89 0.51
N CYS A 61 9.67 6.70 1.67
CA CYS A 61 9.78 7.60 2.81
C CYS A 61 10.01 6.80 4.10
N TYR A 62 10.49 7.46 5.14
CA TYR A 62 10.79 6.86 6.44
C TYR A 62 9.72 7.13 7.50
N GLY A 63 8.72 7.93 7.17
CA GLY A 63 7.63 8.30 8.06
C GLY A 63 6.54 9.05 7.30
N ILE A 64 5.37 9.13 7.94
CA ILE A 64 4.22 9.94 7.55
C ILE A 64 3.96 10.85 8.74
N VAL A 65 3.84 12.16 8.51
CA VAL A 65 3.58 13.19 9.54
C VAL A 65 2.24 13.84 9.25
#